data_AF-A0A9N9JRP0-F1
#
_entry.id   AF-A0A9N9JRP0-F1
#
_cell.length_a   1.000
_cell.length_b   1.000
_cell.length_c   1.000
_cell.angle_alpha   90.00
_cell.angle_beta   90.00
_cell.angle_gamma   90.00
#
_symmetry.space_group_name_H-M   'P 1'
#
loop_
_entity.id
_entity.type
_entity.pdbx_description
1 polymer ?
#
loop_
_entity_poly.entity_id
_entity_poly.type
_entity_poly.pdbx_seq_one_letter_code
_entity_poly.pdbx_strand_id
1 'polypeptide(L)'
;EEVWSLDAQTMEELKHVFQAWQFYNGSSGSHPDADLSIDDTVYFAKQGLAITNSDLLRSVHNSFSRSDPFIIDSSESSSTEKEDIFHFISYVPVHGALYELDGLSNGPVNLGPCTDDDWLEKVRPVIQERMARYASAEIRFNLLALIKNRED
;
A
#
# COMPACT_ATOMS: atom_id res chain seq x y z
N GLU A 1 -10.55 0.68 -8.28
CA GLU A 1 -11.29 -0.59 -8.44
C GLU A 1 -10.79 -1.60 -7.42
N GLU A 2 -11.68 -2.38 -6.81
CA GLU A 2 -11.30 -3.48 -5.94
C GLU A 2 -11.03 -4.75 -6.75
N VAL A 3 -9.91 -5.41 -6.47
CA VAL A 3 -9.41 -6.55 -7.24
C VAL A 3 -9.67 -7.83 -6.46
N TRP A 4 -10.60 -8.63 -6.98
CA TRP A 4 -11.04 -9.87 -6.34
C TRP A 4 -10.30 -11.13 -6.83
N SER A 5 -9.52 -11.01 -7.91
CA SER A 5 -8.74 -12.09 -8.51
C SER A 5 -7.46 -11.57 -9.15
N LEU A 6 -6.41 -12.40 -9.13
CA LEU A 6 -5.13 -12.17 -9.83
C LEU A 6 -5.01 -13.02 -11.09
N ASP A 7 -6.13 -13.49 -11.66
CA ASP A 7 -6.11 -14.20 -12.94
C ASP A 7 -5.76 -13.27 -14.12
N ALA A 8 -5.34 -13.87 -15.24
CA ALA A 8 -4.85 -13.10 -16.39
C ALA A 8 -5.92 -12.17 -16.99
N GLN A 9 -7.20 -12.55 -16.94
CA GLN A 9 -8.29 -11.75 -17.46
C GLN A 9 -8.50 -10.49 -16.62
N THR A 10 -8.53 -10.64 -15.29
CA THR A 10 -8.69 -9.54 -14.35
C THR A 10 -7.51 -8.57 -14.45
N MET A 11 -6.29 -9.09 -14.59
CA MET A 11 -5.10 -8.25 -14.73
C MET A 11 -5.09 -7.47 -16.07
N GLU A 12 -5.55 -8.06 -17.17
CA GLU A 12 -5.64 -7.40 -18.48
C GLU A 12 -6.59 -6.20 -18.47
N GLU A 13 -7.63 -6.21 -17.64
CA GLU A 13 -8.61 -5.13 -17.52
C GLU A 13 -8.13 -3.95 -16.64
N LEU A 14 -7.06 -4.14 -15.87
CA LEU A 14 -6.63 -3.24 -14.79
C LEU A 14 -5.32 -2.50 -15.08
N LYS A 15 -5.06 -2.10 -16.34
CA LYS A 15 -3.73 -1.69 -16.85
C LYS A 15 -3.01 -0.50 -16.20
N HIS A 16 -3.48 0.08 -15.11
CA HIS A 16 -2.77 1.17 -14.44
C HIS A 16 -2.75 0.99 -12.92
N VAL A 17 -1.55 1.21 -12.34
CA VAL A 17 -1.13 1.28 -10.92
C VAL A 17 -1.89 0.41 -9.92
N PHE A 18 -1.20 -0.50 -9.22
CA PHE A 18 -1.79 -1.33 -8.17
C PHE A 18 -1.36 -0.85 -6.78
N GLN A 19 -2.33 -0.78 -5.87
CA GLN A 19 -2.12 -0.56 -4.45
C GLN A 19 -2.61 -1.79 -3.69
N ALA A 20 -1.70 -2.53 -3.06
CA ALA A 20 -2.03 -3.64 -2.18
C ALA A 20 -2.13 -3.16 -0.73
N TRP A 21 -3.15 -3.63 -0.02
CA TRP A 21 -3.40 -3.32 1.37
C TRP A 21 -3.19 -4.60 2.18
N GLN A 22 -2.36 -4.50 3.22
CA GLN A 22 -2.10 -5.57 4.16
C GLN A 22 -2.72 -5.23 5.51
N PHE A 23 -3.41 -6.18 6.13
CA PHE A 23 -3.86 -6.06 7.52
C PHE A 23 -2.82 -6.65 8.46
N TYR A 24 -2.68 -6.08 9.65
CA TYR A 24 -1.75 -6.59 10.64
C TYR A 24 -2.39 -6.73 12.01
N ASN A 25 -2.18 -7.90 12.62
CA ASN A 25 -2.32 -8.11 14.07
C ASN A 25 -1.22 -9.06 14.57
N GLY A 26 0.05 -8.66 14.48
CA GLY A 26 1.15 -9.33 15.18
C GLY A 26 2.47 -9.50 14.40
N SER A 27 3.57 -9.07 15.05
CA SER A 27 5.01 -9.07 14.67
C SER A 27 5.40 -8.67 13.23
N SER A 28 6.04 -7.49 13.09
CA SER A 28 6.46 -6.87 11.84
C SER A 28 7.47 -7.79 11.18
N GLY A 29 7.03 -8.53 10.16
CA GLY A 29 7.96 -9.32 9.35
C GLY A 29 9.02 -8.38 8.78
N SER A 30 10.27 -8.84 8.72
CA SER A 30 11.35 -8.09 8.10
C SER A 30 11.00 -7.82 6.63
N HIS A 31 10.78 -6.55 6.28
CA HIS A 31 10.65 -6.12 4.90
C HIS A 31 12.05 -5.96 4.30
N PRO A 32 12.25 -6.32 3.01
CA PRO A 32 13.52 -6.03 2.35
C PRO A 32 13.70 -4.51 2.30
N ASP A 33 14.83 -4.02 2.82
CA ASP A 33 15.23 -2.64 2.62
C ASP A 33 15.83 -2.45 1.24
N ALA A 34 15.61 -1.27 0.67
CA ALA A 34 16.29 -0.86 -0.56
C ALA A 34 17.78 -0.61 -0.27
N ASP A 35 18.65 -1.04 -1.20
CA ASP A 35 20.08 -0.74 -1.16
C ASP A 35 20.30 0.72 -1.59
N LEU A 36 20.19 1.64 -0.62
CA LEU A 36 20.21 3.08 -0.83
C LEU A 36 21.40 3.74 -0.12
N SER A 37 21.87 4.85 -0.69
CA SER A 37 22.82 5.71 0.01
C SER A 37 22.14 6.40 1.19
N ILE A 38 22.95 6.84 2.16
CA ILE A 38 22.43 7.60 3.31
C ILE A 38 21.68 8.87 2.87
N ASP A 39 22.15 9.52 1.80
CA ASP A 39 21.52 10.74 1.26
C ASP A 39 20.15 10.43 0.66
N ASP A 40 20.00 9.29 -0.02
CA ASP A 40 18.72 8.84 -0.57
C ASP A 40 17.74 8.44 0.54
N THR A 41 18.19 7.73 1.57
CA THR A 41 17.36 7.40 2.74
C THR A 41 16.84 8.68 3.43
N VAL A 42 17.71 9.67 3.62
CA VAL A 42 17.31 10.98 4.19
C VAL A 42 16.35 11.71 3.26
N TYR A 43 16.54 11.63 1.94
CA TYR A 43 15.65 12.22 0.96
C TYR A 43 14.23 11.65 1.09
N PHE A 44 14.06 10.32 1.09
CA PHE A 44 12.73 9.69 1.20
C PHE A 44 12.06 9.96 2.55
N ALA A 45 12.81 9.96 3.65
CA ALA A 45 12.28 10.34 4.96
C ALA A 45 11.74 11.78 4.97
N LYS A 46 12.42 12.72 4.30
CA LYS A 46 11.94 14.10 4.13
C LYS A 46 10.69 14.20 3.29
N GLN A 47 10.54 13.38 2.25
CA GLN A 47 9.31 13.33 1.45
C GLN A 47 8.12 12.87 2.31
N GLY A 48 8.31 11.84 3.14
CA GLY A 48 7.31 11.41 4.11
C GLY A 48 6.89 12.54 5.06
N LEU A 49 7.87 13.25 5.64
CA LEU A 49 7.60 14.39 6.52
C LEU A 49 6.84 15.52 5.81
N ALA A 50 7.16 15.80 4.55
CA ALA A 50 6.48 16.81 3.75
C ALA A 50 5.00 16.44 3.50
N ILE A 51 4.73 15.16 3.19
CA ILE A 51 3.37 14.65 3.00
C ILE A 51 2.57 14.76 4.30
N THR A 52 3.12 14.31 5.43
CA THR A 52 2.46 14.38 6.75
C THR A 52 2.14 15.82 7.20
N ASN A 53 2.98 16.78 6.81
CA ASN A 53 2.80 18.19 7.16
C ASN A 53 1.90 18.97 6.19
N SER A 54 1.41 18.36 5.12
CA SER A 54 0.51 19.03 4.17
C SER A 54 -0.90 19.17 4.74
N ASP A 55 -1.32 20.40 5.04
CA ASP A 55 -2.68 20.70 5.52
C ASP A 55 -3.76 20.29 4.53
N LEU A 56 -3.51 20.49 3.23
CA LEU A 56 -4.45 20.11 2.19
C LEU A 56 -4.65 18.58 2.19
N LEU A 57 -3.58 17.79 2.14
CA LEU A 57 -3.68 16.34 2.14
C LEU A 57 -4.35 15.82 3.42
N ARG A 58 -3.96 16.37 4.58
CA ARG A 58 -4.57 16.04 5.87
C ARG A 58 -6.06 16.37 5.91
N SER A 59 -6.46 17.55 5.42
CA SER A 59 -7.87 17.96 5.38
C SER A 59 -8.72 17.06 4.49
N VAL A 60 -8.23 16.73 3.29
CA VAL A 60 -8.92 15.83 2.36
C VAL A 60 -8.98 14.42 2.95
N HIS A 61 -7.87 13.87 3.44
CA HIS A 61 -7.83 12.56 4.10
C HIS A 61 -8.86 12.47 5.24
N ASN A 62 -8.86 13.44 6.15
CA ASN A 62 -9.78 13.47 7.29
C ASN A 62 -11.25 13.59 6.87
N SER A 63 -11.54 14.21 5.72
CA SER A 63 -12.92 14.31 5.20
C SER A 63 -13.50 12.95 4.75
N PHE A 64 -12.65 11.96 4.48
CA PHE A 64 -13.04 10.59 4.17
C PHE A 64 -12.90 9.63 5.37
N SER A 65 -12.29 10.08 6.48
CA SER A 65 -12.25 9.30 7.72
C SER A 65 -13.66 9.17 8.31
N ARG A 66 -13.95 8.05 8.99
CA ARG A 66 -15.25 7.84 9.63
C ARG A 66 -15.51 8.96 10.64
N SER A 67 -16.50 9.81 10.37
CA SER A 67 -17.06 10.71 11.38
C SER A 67 -17.89 9.86 12.33
N ASP A 68 -17.36 9.55 13.51
CA ASP A 68 -18.14 8.87 14.55
C ASP A 68 -19.22 9.84 15.08
N PRO A 69 -20.52 9.58 14.84
CA PRO A 69 -21.60 10.45 15.29
C PRO A 69 -21.86 10.36 16.81
N PHE A 70 -21.21 9.42 17.52
CA PHE A 70 -21.48 9.08 18.92
C PHE A 70 -20.37 9.47 19.90
N ILE A 71 -19.38 10.28 19.50
CA ILE A 71 -18.48 10.92 20.47
C ILE A 71 -19.22 12.08 21.16
N ILE A 72 -20.22 11.72 21.96
CA ILE A 72 -20.76 12.53 23.03
C ILE A 72 -19.79 12.32 24.20
N ASP A 73 -19.15 13.41 24.60
CA ASP A 73 -18.31 13.58 25.79
C ASP A 73 -18.58 12.51 26.86
N SER A 74 -17.77 11.46 26.84
CA SER A 74 -17.75 10.43 27.87
C SER A 74 -16.30 10.04 28.06
N SER A 75 -15.66 10.76 28.98
CA SER A 75 -14.61 10.18 29.81
C SER A 75 -15.04 8.76 30.20
N GLU A 76 -14.23 7.77 29.82
CA GLU A 76 -14.41 6.35 30.11
C GLU A 76 -15.41 5.59 29.19
N SER A 77 -15.01 5.33 27.95
CA SER A 77 -15.25 4.00 27.37
C SER A 77 -13.95 3.46 26.78
N SER A 78 -13.30 2.60 27.56
CA SER A 78 -12.23 1.72 27.11
C SER A 78 -12.81 0.69 26.14
N SER A 79 -13.05 1.05 24.89
CA SER A 79 -13.30 0.07 23.84
C SER A 79 -11.98 -0.65 23.57
N THR A 80 -11.86 -1.83 24.18
CA THR A 80 -10.83 -2.83 23.86
C THR A 80 -11.15 -3.48 22.50
N GLU A 81 -11.55 -2.67 21.51
CA GLU A 81 -11.57 -3.06 20.13
C GLU A 81 -10.15 -2.82 19.63
N LYS A 82 -9.41 -3.90 19.44
CA LYS A 82 -8.07 -3.83 18.85
C LYS A 82 -8.19 -2.99 17.57
N GLU A 83 -7.62 -1.79 17.58
CA GLU A 83 -7.52 -0.97 16.36
C GLU A 83 -6.89 -1.85 15.28
N ASP A 84 -7.65 -2.08 14.21
CA ASP A 84 -7.12 -2.75 13.03
C ASP A 84 -6.02 -1.84 12.46
N ILE A 85 -4.76 -2.27 12.57
CA ILE A 85 -3.62 -1.55 12.00
C ILE A 85 -3.51 -1.95 10.53
N PHE A 86 -3.71 -0.97 9.65
CA PHE A 86 -3.61 -1.14 8.21
C PHE A 86 -2.24 -0.69 7.72
N HIS A 87 -1.60 -1.52 6.88
CA HIS A 87 -0.35 -1.22 6.21
C HIS A 87 -0.56 -1.19 4.69
N PHE A 88 0.02 -0.19 4.04
CA PHE A 88 -0.20 0.09 2.62
C PHE A 88 1.09 -0.09 1.83
N ILE A 89 0.99 -0.81 0.71
CA ILE A 89 2.14 -1.14 -0.14
C ILE A 89 1.72 -0.95 -1.59
N SER A 90 2.44 -0.11 -2.31
CA SER A 90 2.12 0.20 -3.70
C SER A 90 3.12 -0.43 -4.66
N TYR A 91 2.65 -0.90 -5.80
CA TYR A 91 3.49 -1.44 -6.86
C TYR A 91 3.35 -0.58 -8.11
N VAL A 92 4.47 -0.05 -8.60
CA VAL A 92 4.48 0.93 -9.70
C VAL A 92 5.57 0.62 -10.73
N PRO A 93 5.25 0.60 -12.04
CA PRO A 93 6.25 0.63 -13.09
C PRO A 93 6.75 2.06 -13.27
N VAL A 94 8.06 2.30 -13.13
CA VAL A 94 8.68 3.62 -13.31
C VAL A 94 9.97 3.45 -14.10
N HIS A 95 10.11 4.19 -15.20
CA HIS A 95 11.33 4.22 -16.02
C HIS A 95 11.89 2.85 -16.42
N GLY A 96 11.02 1.90 -16.76
CA GLY A 96 11.42 0.56 -17.23
C GLY A 96 11.80 -0.42 -16.11
N ALA A 97 11.46 -0.11 -14.85
CA ALA A 97 11.63 -1.02 -13.72
C ALA A 97 10.38 -1.01 -12.82
N LEU A 98 10.11 -2.16 -12.21
CA LEU A 98 9.02 -2.34 -11.26
C LEU A 98 9.51 -2.03 -9.85
N TYR A 99 8.77 -1.20 -9.12
CA TYR A 99 9.11 -0.84 -7.75
C TYR A 99 8.01 -1.23 -6.77
N GLU A 100 8.43 -1.68 -5.60
CA GLU A 100 7.61 -1.75 -4.40
C GLU A 100 7.86 -0.50 -3.55
N LEU A 101 6.76 0.16 -3.16
CA LEU A 101 6.75 1.31 -2.27
C LEU A 101 6.08 0.92 -0.97
N ASP A 102 6.89 0.70 0.06
CA ASP A 102 6.47 0.36 1.41
C ASP A 102 6.86 1.52 2.35
N GLY A 103 5.87 2.10 3.05
CA GLY A 103 6.10 3.23 3.95
C GLY A 103 6.92 2.90 5.20
N LEU A 104 7.16 1.62 5.49
CA LEU A 104 8.02 1.14 6.57
C LEU A 104 9.44 0.83 6.11
N SER A 105 9.68 0.80 4.80
CA SER A 105 11.02 0.62 4.22
C SER A 105 11.76 1.96 4.10
N ASN A 106 13.09 1.90 4.04
CA ASN A 106 13.95 3.09 3.89
C ASN A 106 13.87 3.80 2.52
N GLY A 107 13.11 3.23 1.58
CA GLY A 107 12.84 3.80 0.26
C GLY A 107 12.30 2.77 -0.73
N PRO A 108 12.18 3.12 -2.02
CA PRO A 108 11.65 2.24 -3.07
C PRO A 108 12.51 0.99 -3.29
N VAL A 109 11.90 -0.19 -3.27
CA VAL A 109 12.59 -1.46 -3.56
C VAL A 109 12.43 -1.80 -5.04
N ASN A 110 13.55 -1.96 -5.76
CA ASN A 110 13.54 -2.35 -7.16
C ASN A 110 13.31 -3.87 -7.31
N LEU A 111 12.24 -4.24 -8.00
CA LEU A 111 11.84 -5.63 -8.26
C LEU A 111 12.33 -6.16 -9.62
N GLY A 112 13.08 -5.35 -10.37
CA GLY A 112 13.67 -5.70 -11.65
C GLY A 112 13.06 -4.94 -12.84
N PRO A 113 13.61 -5.15 -14.04
CA PRO A 113 13.18 -4.46 -15.25
C PRO A 113 11.76 -4.86 -15.65
N CYS A 114 10.97 -3.90 -16.13
CA CYS A 114 9.63 -4.11 -16.66
C CYS A 114 9.29 -3.13 -17.79
N THR A 115 8.20 -3.39 -18.48
CA THR A 115 7.56 -2.54 -19.48
C THR A 115 6.12 -2.29 -19.06
N ASP A 116 5.47 -1.31 -19.67
CA ASP A 116 4.06 -1.01 -19.39
C ASP A 116 3.14 -2.19 -19.75
N ASP A 117 3.60 -3.10 -20.61
CA ASP A 117 2.84 -4.28 -21.05
C ASP A 117 3.06 -5.51 -20.15
N ASP A 118 4.26 -5.68 -19.56
CA ASP A 118 4.63 -6.93 -18.85
C ASP A 118 4.74 -6.79 -17.32
N TRP A 119 4.66 -5.57 -16.77
CA TRP A 119 4.86 -5.35 -15.34
C TRP A 119 3.82 -6.05 -14.46
N LEU A 120 2.60 -6.25 -14.98
CA LEU A 120 1.53 -6.97 -14.29
C LEU A 120 1.84 -8.46 -14.13
N GLU A 121 2.42 -9.07 -15.15
CA GLU A 121 2.87 -10.46 -15.09
C GLU A 121 4.00 -10.63 -14.07
N LYS A 122 4.85 -9.59 -13.93
CA LYS A 122 5.98 -9.56 -12.99
C LYS A 122 5.56 -9.28 -11.55
N VAL A 123 4.59 -8.40 -11.31
CA VAL A 123 4.14 -8.05 -9.96
C VAL A 123 3.25 -9.13 -9.34
N ARG A 124 2.47 -9.85 -10.17
CA ARG A 124 1.57 -10.91 -9.72
C ARG A 124 2.26 -11.95 -8.81
N PRO A 125 3.37 -12.60 -9.20
CA PRO A 125 4.04 -13.57 -8.32
C PRO A 125 4.58 -12.94 -7.04
N VAL A 126 4.98 -11.65 -7.07
CA VAL A 126 5.44 -10.92 -5.87
C VAL A 126 4.31 -10.74 -4.86
N ILE A 127 3.13 -10.31 -5.33
CA ILE A 127 1.94 -10.18 -4.49
C ILE A 127 1.50 -11.55 -3.94
N GLN A 128 1.48 -12.58 -4.79
CA GLN A 128 1.11 -13.93 -4.38
C GLN A 128 2.05 -14.51 -3.31
N GLU A 129 3.37 -14.34 -3.49
CA GLU A 129 4.36 -14.79 -2.51
C GLU A 129 4.17 -14.06 -1.17
N ARG A 130 3.92 -12.75 -1.22
CA ARG A 130 3.62 -11.96 -0.02
C ARG A 130 2.37 -12.46 0.68
N MET A 131 1.26 -12.64 -0.03
CA MET A 131 0.02 -13.19 0.55
C MET A 131 0.26 -14.57 1.16
N ALA A 132 1.00 -15.45 0.48
CA ALA A 132 1.32 -16.79 0.97
C ALA A 132 2.17 -16.77 2.26
N ARG A 133 3.14 -15.87 2.37
CA ARG A 133 4.00 -15.72 3.55
C ARG A 133 3.23 -15.42 4.84
N TYR A 134 2.09 -14.76 4.70
CA TYR A 134 1.28 -14.26 5.81
C TYR A 134 -0.08 -14.97 5.94
N ALA A 135 -0.38 -15.93 5.04
CA ALA A 135 -1.64 -16.67 5.02
C ALA A 135 -1.90 -17.46 6.32
N SER A 136 -0.85 -17.85 7.05
CA SER A 136 -0.94 -18.57 8.32
C SER A 136 -1.25 -17.68 9.53
N ALA A 137 -1.16 -16.35 9.38
CA ALA A 137 -1.28 -15.40 10.48
C ALA A 137 -2.68 -14.74 10.60
N GLU A 138 -3.71 -15.35 10.00
CA GLU A 138 -5.09 -14.79 9.91
C GLU A 138 -5.14 -13.36 9.35
N ILE A 139 -4.19 -13.03 8.48
CA ILE A 139 -4.10 -11.71 7.86
C ILE A 139 -5.14 -11.59 6.75
N ARG A 140 -5.98 -10.55 6.84
CA ARG A 140 -6.86 -10.12 5.76
C ARG A 140 -6.04 -9.33 4.73
N PHE A 141 -6.38 -9.44 3.46
CA PHE A 141 -5.77 -8.66 2.38
C PHE A 141 -6.88 -7.96 1.59
N ASN A 142 -6.59 -6.74 1.15
CA ASN A 142 -7.41 -6.06 0.14
C ASN A 142 -6.47 -5.59 -0.98
N LEU A 143 -6.89 -5.70 -2.24
CA LEU A 143 -6.10 -5.25 -3.36
C LEU A 143 -6.93 -4.25 -4.16
N LEU A 144 -6.36 -3.06 -4.36
CA LEU A 144 -6.96 -2.01 -5.15
C LEU A 144 -6.11 -1.74 -6.39
N ALA A 145 -6.77 -1.39 -7.49
CA ALA A 145 -6.16 -0.90 -8.71
C ALA A 145 -6.61 0.54 -8.99
N LEU A 146 -5.65 1.43 -9.24
CA LEU A 146 -5.83 2.80 -9.69
C LEU A 146 -5.85 2.84 -11.21
N ILE A 147 -7.03 2.61 -11.77
CA ILE A 147 -7.24 2.61 -13.22
C ILE A 147 -7.60 4.00 -13.76
N LYS A 148 -7.50 4.17 -15.09
CA LYS A 148 -8.10 5.33 -15.76
C LYS A 148 -9.59 5.37 -15.43
N ASN A 149 -10.12 6.57 -15.24
CA ASN A 149 -11.56 6.77 -15.17
C ASN A 149 -12.24 6.13 -16.39
N ARG A 150 -13.26 5.31 -16.15
CA ARG A 150 -13.99 4.58 -17.20
C ARG A 150 -14.98 5.45 -17.95
N GLU A 151 -15.38 6.57 -17.35
CA GLU A 151 -16.34 7.51 -17.94
C GLU A 151 -15.66 8.54 -18.88
N ASP A 152 -14.32 8.56 -18.93
CA ASP A 152 -13.49 9.41 -19.80
C ASP A 152 -12.91 8.65 -21.00
#